data_AF-A0A5J9UJ84-F1
#
_entry.id   AF-A0A5J9UJ84-F1
#
_cell.length_a   1.000
_cell.length_b   1.000
_cell.length_c   1.000
_cell.angle_alpha   90.00
_cell.angle_beta   90.00
_cell.angle_gamma   90.00
#
_symmetry.space_group_name_H-M   'P 1'
#
loop_
_entity.id
_entity.type
_entity.pdbx_description
1 polymer ?
#
loop_
_entity_poly.entity_id
_entity_poly.type
_entity_poly.pdbx_seq_one_letter_code
_entity_poly.pdbx_strand_id
1 'polypeptide(L)'
;MALSQSRAPMTLLAHATVLIIVTTFVLATPSSAELVNKTGQLTVFWGRHKAEGSLREACDSGMYTMVIMSFLNVYGHGKYNLDISGHPVDGMGADIKHCQSKGVLNM
;
A
#
# COMPACT_ATOMS: atom_id res chain seq x y z
N MET A 1 -51.60 -28.02 -31.61
CA MET A 1 -50.89 -26.74 -31.34
C MET A 1 -49.45 -26.94 -31.76
N ALA A 2 -49.06 -26.50 -32.97
CA ALA A 2 -47.69 -26.63 -33.45
C ALA A 2 -46.96 -25.31 -33.15
N LEU A 3 -45.92 -25.38 -32.32
CA LEU A 3 -45.05 -24.24 -32.06
C LEU A 3 -44.22 -23.97 -33.32
N SER A 4 -44.55 -22.87 -34.00
CA SER A 4 -43.75 -22.33 -35.11
C SER A 4 -42.40 -21.86 -34.54
N GLN A 5 -41.34 -22.65 -34.77
CA GLN A 5 -39.97 -22.21 -34.47
C GLN A 5 -39.54 -21.19 -35.51
N SER A 6 -39.74 -19.91 -35.21
CA SER A 6 -39.16 -18.80 -35.96
C SER A 6 -37.64 -18.83 -35.82
N ARG A 7 -36.94 -19.41 -36.79
CA ARG A 7 -35.47 -19.35 -36.87
C ARG A 7 -35.05 -17.89 -37.08
N ALA A 8 -34.37 -17.30 -36.11
CA ALA A 8 -33.78 -15.98 -36.27
C ALA A 8 -32.79 -16.00 -37.45
N PRO A 9 -32.75 -14.96 -38.30
CA PRO A 9 -31.84 -14.93 -39.43
C PRO A 9 -30.40 -14.99 -38.93
N MET A 10 -29.57 -15.81 -39.58
CA MET A 10 -28.20 -16.14 -39.15
C MET A 10 -27.32 -14.89 -38.95
N THR A 11 -27.61 -13.82 -39.69
CA THR A 11 -27.00 -12.50 -39.52
C THR A 11 -27.35 -11.84 -38.19
N LEU A 12 -28.60 -11.94 -37.70
CA LEU A 12 -28.99 -11.39 -36.40
C LEU A 12 -28.26 -12.08 -35.24
N LEU A 13 -28.07 -13.40 -35.34
CA LEU A 13 -27.32 -14.21 -34.39
C LEU A 13 -25.82 -13.84 -34.38
N ALA A 14 -25.26 -13.55 -35.56
CA ALA A 14 -23.87 -13.09 -35.69
C ALA A 14 -23.64 -11.70 -35.06
N HIS A 15 -24.56 -10.75 -35.26
CA HIS A 15 -24.45 -9.42 -34.65
C HIS A 15 -24.64 -9.48 -33.12
N ALA A 16 -25.58 -10.31 -32.64
CA ALA A 16 -25.79 -10.51 -31.21
C ALA A 16 -24.56 -11.13 -30.53
N THR A 17 -23.92 -12.11 -31.17
CA THR A 17 -22.69 -12.73 -30.63
C THR A 17 -21.51 -11.76 -30.61
N VAL A 18 -21.32 -10.95 -31.65
CA VAL A 18 -20.28 -9.90 -31.66
C VAL A 18 -20.52 -8.87 -30.56
N LEU A 19 -21.77 -8.43 -30.36
CA LEU A 19 -22.12 -7.46 -29.30
C LEU A 19 -21.87 -8.01 -27.90
N ILE A 20 -22.14 -9.30 -27.67
CA ILE A 20 -21.88 -9.99 -26.41
C ILE A 20 -20.36 -10.12 -26.16
N ILE A 21 -19.57 -10.42 -27.19
CA ILE A 21 -18.11 -10.51 -27.07
C ILE A 21 -17.50 -9.14 -26.76
N VAL A 22 -17.99 -8.06 -27.40
CA VAL A 22 -17.48 -6.70 -27.15
C VAL A 22 -17.83 -6.23 -25.73
N THR A 23 -19.05 -6.49 -25.26
CA THR A 23 -19.46 -6.10 -23.89
C THR A 23 -18.73 -6.89 -22.81
N THR A 24 -18.50 -8.19 -23.01
CA THR A 24 -17.69 -9.01 -22.08
C THR A 24 -16.22 -8.60 -22.06
N PHE A 25 -15.63 -8.20 -23.20
CA PHE A 25 -14.26 -7.72 -23.25
C PHE A 25 -14.07 -6.35 -22.54
N VAL A 26 -15.06 -5.45 -22.63
CA VAL A 26 -15.02 -4.15 -21.93
C VAL A 26 -15.18 -4.31 -20.42
N LEU A 27 -16.06 -5.22 -19.97
CA LEU A 27 -16.32 -5.48 -18.55
C LEU A 27 -15.26 -6.37 -17.87
N ALA A 28 -14.43 -7.07 -18.64
CA ALA A 28 -13.33 -7.89 -18.14
C ALA A 28 -12.03 -7.11 -17.92
N THR A 29 -12.05 -5.78 -18.09
CA THR A 29 -10.92 -4.96 -17.65
C THR A 29 -10.89 -5.00 -16.11
N PRO A 30 -9.81 -5.49 -15.47
CA PRO A 30 -9.71 -5.39 -14.03
C PRO A 30 -9.68 -3.89 -13.70
N SER A 31 -10.75 -3.39 -13.08
CA SER A 31 -10.73 -2.09 -12.43
C SER A 31 -9.81 -2.23 -11.22
N SER A 32 -8.53 -1.97 -11.43
CA SER A 32 -7.66 -1.57 -10.33
C SER A 32 -8.24 -0.26 -9.81
N ALA A 33 -9.10 -0.36 -8.79
CA ALA A 33 -9.46 0.78 -7.98
C ALA A 33 -8.17 1.24 -7.29
N GLU A 34 -7.42 2.10 -7.97
CA GLU A 34 -6.29 2.80 -7.40
C GLU A 34 -6.82 3.78 -6.36
N LEU A 35 -7.03 3.30 -5.14
CA LEU A 35 -7.02 4.17 -3.96
C LEU A 35 -5.55 4.49 -3.62
N VAL A 36 -4.80 4.97 -4.60
CA VAL A 36 -3.46 5.50 -4.41
C VAL A 36 -3.66 6.94 -3.99
N ASN A 37 -3.45 7.19 -2.69
CA ASN A 37 -3.05 8.49 -2.19
C ASN A 37 -2.02 9.06 -3.19
N LYS A 38 -2.31 10.23 -3.77
CA LYS A 38 -1.74 10.79 -5.03
C LYS A 38 -0.21 10.91 -5.15
N THR A 39 0.56 10.34 -4.22
CA THR A 39 2.03 10.36 -4.18
C THR A 39 2.68 8.99 -3.95
N GLY A 40 1.93 7.91 -3.70
CA GLY A 40 2.53 6.60 -3.34
C GLY A 40 3.33 6.64 -2.02
N GLN A 41 3.09 7.67 -1.20
CA GLN A 41 3.79 7.88 0.06
C GLN A 41 2.99 7.26 1.22
N LEU A 42 3.65 6.37 1.96
CA LEU A 42 3.12 5.73 3.16
C LEU A 42 4.06 5.99 4.34
N THR A 43 3.50 6.59 5.39
CA THR A 43 4.23 6.93 6.62
C THR A 43 3.77 6.03 7.75
N VAL A 44 4.72 5.52 8.53
CA VAL A 44 4.44 4.68 9.71
C VAL A 44 5.07 5.28 10.96
N PHE A 45 4.41 5.11 12.11
CA PHE A 45 5.00 5.37 13.42
C PHE A 45 5.72 4.13 13.91
N TRP A 46 6.97 4.29 14.35
CA TRP A 46 7.80 3.24 14.91
C TRP A 46 8.29 3.63 16.31
N GLY A 47 8.46 2.64 17.19
CA GLY A 47 9.06 2.82 18.50
C GLY A 47 8.05 2.82 19.64
N ARG A 48 6.83 2.31 19.42
CA ARG A 48 5.74 2.26 20.42
C ARG A 48 5.58 0.89 21.07
N HIS A 49 6.27 -0.13 20.57
CA HIS A 49 6.21 -1.46 21.13
C HIS A 49 7.49 -2.24 20.84
N LYS A 50 8.21 -2.69 21.87
CA LYS A 50 9.51 -3.39 21.70
C LYS A 50 9.48 -4.56 20.71
N ALA A 51 8.36 -5.26 20.62
CA ALA A 51 8.20 -6.41 19.72
C ALA A 51 7.79 -6.06 18.28
N GLU A 52 7.74 -4.78 17.90
CA GLU A 52 7.40 -4.34 16.53
C GLU A 52 8.52 -4.59 15.50
N GLY A 53 9.68 -5.07 15.96
CA GLY A 53 10.88 -5.25 15.15
C GLY A 53 11.79 -4.02 15.17
N SER A 54 12.96 -4.19 14.57
CA SER A 54 13.96 -3.13 14.43
C SER A 54 13.55 -2.06 13.41
N LEU A 55 14.14 -0.87 13.52
CA LEU A 55 13.96 0.18 12.53
C LEU A 55 14.43 -0.27 11.14
N ARG A 56 15.54 -1.03 11.07
CA ARG A 56 16.03 -1.61 9.82
C ARG A 56 14.98 -2.53 9.17
N GLU A 57 14.35 -3.42 9.93
CA GLU A 57 13.30 -4.32 9.39
C GLU A 57 12.10 -3.53 8.85
N ALA A 58 11.68 -2.46 9.54
CA ALA A 58 10.61 -1.59 9.04
C ALA A 58 10.97 -0.97 7.68
N CYS A 59 12.18 -0.46 7.52
CA CYS A 59 12.66 0.09 6.24
C CYS A 59 12.89 -0.98 5.17
N ASP A 60 13.27 -2.20 5.57
CA ASP A 60 13.51 -3.32 4.67
C ASP A 60 12.23 -3.93 4.11
N SER A 61 11.08 -3.70 4.76
CA SER A 61 9.77 -4.14 4.28
C SER A 61 9.41 -3.58 2.89
N GLY A 62 9.98 -2.43 2.51
CA GLY A 62 9.65 -1.73 1.27
C GLY A 62 8.24 -1.12 1.25
N MET A 63 7.53 -1.16 2.38
CA MET A 63 6.14 -0.70 2.48
C MET A 63 6.04 0.81 2.70
N TYR A 64 7.06 1.41 3.32
CA TYR A 64 7.00 2.78 3.82
C TYR A 64 7.98 3.69 3.10
N THR A 65 7.51 4.88 2.76
CA THR A 65 8.37 5.97 2.25
C THR A 65 8.89 6.85 3.38
N MET A 66 8.27 6.77 4.57
CA MET A 66 8.67 7.52 5.75
C MET A 66 8.40 6.73 7.03
N VAL A 67 9.32 6.80 7.99
CA VAL A 67 9.17 6.25 9.33
C VAL A 67 9.33 7.38 10.35
N ILE A 68 8.32 7.60 11.18
CA ILE A 68 8.35 8.56 12.28
C ILE A 68 8.70 7.81 13.56
N MET A 69 9.85 8.14 14.14
CA MET A 69 10.27 7.61 15.43
C MET A 69 9.49 8.27 16.54
N SER A 70 8.95 7.48 17.45
CA SER A 70 8.04 7.98 18.47
C SER A 70 8.31 7.34 19.82
N PHE A 71 8.42 8.12 20.92
CA PHE A 71 8.28 9.59 21.04
C PHE A 71 9.39 10.22 21.89
N LEU A 72 9.74 11.47 21.58
CA LEU A 72 10.38 12.38 22.53
C LEU A 72 9.31 12.84 23.54
N ASN A 73 9.13 12.08 24.62
CA ASN A 73 8.01 12.25 25.54
C ASN A 73 8.25 13.31 26.62
N VAL A 74 9.50 13.69 26.88
CA VAL A 74 9.85 14.78 27.79
C VAL A 74 10.67 15.81 27.03
N TYR A 75 10.28 17.07 27.14
CA TYR A 75 11.00 18.22 26.59
C TYR A 75 10.76 19.47 27.47
N GLY A 76 11.74 20.39 27.48
CA GLY A 76 11.65 21.66 28.20
C GLY A 76 12.50 21.73 29.48
N HIS A 77 12.80 22.94 29.96
CA HIS A 77 13.62 23.19 31.15
C HIS A 77 14.96 22.42 31.19
N GLY A 78 15.60 22.23 30.03
CA GLY A 78 16.86 21.49 29.90
C GLY A 78 16.74 19.97 30.04
N LYS A 79 15.51 19.42 30.10
CA LYS A 79 15.25 17.99 30.17
C LYS A 79 14.70 17.50 28.83
N TYR A 80 15.25 16.39 28.37
CA TYR A 80 14.82 15.70 27.15
C TYR A 80 14.82 14.20 27.42
N ASN A 81 13.76 13.50 27.02
CA ASN A 81 13.72 12.04 27.10
C ASN A 81 13.13 11.46 25.82
N LEU A 82 13.86 10.52 25.23
CA LEU A 82 13.39 9.69 24.14
C LEU A 82 12.85 8.38 24.74
N ASP A 83 11.55 8.18 24.62
CA ASP A 83 10.90 6.92 24.94
C ASP A 83 10.58 6.22 23.62
N ILE A 84 11.36 5.20 23.26
CA ILE A 84 11.09 4.29 22.14
C ILE A 84 10.73 2.89 22.67
N SER A 85 9.98 2.83 23.77
CA SER A 85 9.43 1.59 24.33
C SER A 85 10.47 0.48 24.59
N GLY A 86 11.70 0.87 24.93
CA GLY A 86 12.78 -0.06 25.28
C GLY A 86 13.54 -0.67 24.09
N HIS A 87 13.40 -0.09 22.89
CA HIS A 87 14.29 -0.39 21.77
C HIS A 87 15.72 0.09 22.05
N PRO A 88 16.75 -0.63 21.55
CA PRO A 88 18.14 -0.22 21.72
C PRO A 88 18.40 1.09 20.97
N VAL A 89 18.98 2.08 21.66
CA VAL A 89 19.43 3.33 21.04
C VAL A 89 20.82 3.14 20.41
N ASP A 90 21.61 2.21 20.93
CA ASP A 90 22.90 1.83 20.36
C ASP A 90 22.70 1.26 18.96
N GLY A 91 23.43 1.79 17.97
CA GLY A 91 23.29 1.37 16.58
C GLY A 91 22.12 2.01 15.82
N MET A 92 21.23 2.76 16.47
CA MET A 92 20.11 3.46 15.82
C MET A 92 20.56 4.35 14.65
N GLY A 93 21.68 5.05 14.81
CA GLY A 93 22.24 5.87 13.73
C GLY A 93 22.63 5.08 12.48
N ALA A 94 23.04 3.81 12.62
CA ALA A 94 23.33 2.94 11.48
C ALA A 94 22.04 2.49 10.78
N ASP A 95 20.98 2.22 11.55
CA ASP A 95 19.66 1.87 11.01
C ASP A 95 19.03 3.05 10.28
N ILE A 96 19.12 4.26 10.83
CA ILE A 96 18.68 5.49 10.16
C ILE A 96 19.41 5.69 8.83
N LYS A 97 20.75 5.56 8.81
CA LYS A 97 21.53 5.68 7.57
C LYS A 97 21.15 4.60 6.54
N HIS A 98 20.83 3.40 7.01
CA HIS A 98 20.37 2.31 6.16
C HIS A 98 19.01 2.64 5.53
N CYS A 99 18.04 3.11 6.31
CA CYS A 99 16.75 3.59 5.81
C CYS A 99 16.91 4.70 4.77
N GLN A 100 17.75 5.70 5.05
CA GLN A 100 18.06 6.79 4.13
C GLN A 100 18.68 6.29 2.82
N SER A 101 19.56 5.28 2.88
CA SER A 101 20.14 4.67 1.68
C SER A 101 19.11 3.97 0.79
N LYS A 102 17.97 3.56 1.36
CA LYS A 102 16.83 2.99 0.65
C LYS A 102 15.81 4.03 0.17
N GLY A 103 16.09 5.32 0.38
CA GLY A 103 15.16 6.40 0.04
C GLY A 103 13.98 6.53 1.01
N VAL A 104 14.05 5.89 2.19
CA VAL A 104 13.05 6.04 3.25
C VAL A 104 13.45 7.25 4.11
N LEU A 105 12.52 8.18 4.30
CA LEU A 105 12.71 9.34 5.17
C LEU A 105 12.50 8.92 6.64
N ASN A 106 13.33 9.45 7.54
CA ASN A 106 13.18 9.25 8.98
C ASN A 106 12.96 10.59 9.67
N MET A 107 11.98 10.65 10.57
CA MET A 107 11.65 11.84 11.36
C MET A 107 11.51 11.51 12.84
#